data_AF-A0A961IT23-F1
#
_entry.id   AF-A0A961IT23-F1
#
_cell.length_a   1.000
_cell.length_b   1.000
_cell.length_c   1.000
_cell.angle_alpha   90.00
_cell.angle_beta   90.00
_cell.angle_gamma   90.00
#
_symmetry.space_group_name_H-M   'P 1'
#
loop_
_entity.id
_entity.type
_entity.pdbx_description
1 polymer ?
#
loop_
_entity_poly.entity_id
_entity_poly.type
_entity_poly.pdbx_seq_one_letter_code
_entity_poly.pdbx_strand_id
1 'polypeptide(L)'
;MTRTTATLIGFSAVALWALLALFTVATAPVPPFQLNAMSFAIGGAVGLVWLGLTGGFGQLARVSWRVYLFGTLGLFGYHAFYFTALRLAPPAEAGLIAYLWPLLIVLFSGLLPGEKLRAGHVIGAVVSLAGAALILVGSLGGGLGGGGEGTLAGYGFAIACALTWSGYSVLSRRLGATPTASVAVFCLATAALSGVAHLAFEDTVAPAGA
;
A
#
# COMPACT_ATOMS: atom_id res chain seq x y z
N MET A 1 0.31 4.20 -25.49
CA MET A 1 0.03 2.93 -24.77
C MET A 1 -1.48 2.67 -24.82
N THR A 2 -1.93 1.44 -25.07
CA THR A 2 -3.37 1.14 -25.11
C THR A 2 -3.92 0.97 -23.69
N ARG A 3 -5.24 1.15 -23.51
CA ARG A 3 -5.91 0.95 -22.21
C ARG A 3 -5.70 -0.48 -21.69
N THR A 4 -5.79 -1.48 -22.56
CA THR A 4 -5.59 -2.89 -22.20
C THR A 4 -4.19 -3.16 -21.68
N THR A 5 -3.15 -2.62 -22.34
CA THR A 5 -1.76 -2.75 -21.89
C THR A 5 -1.56 -2.08 -20.53
N ALA A 6 -2.14 -0.89 -20.30
CA ALA A 6 -2.11 -0.22 -19.00
C ALA A 6 -2.70 -1.08 -17.88
N THR A 7 -3.86 -1.71 -18.15
CA THR A 7 -4.53 -2.59 -17.20
C THR A 7 -3.71 -3.85 -16.90
N LEU A 8 -3.12 -4.49 -17.90
CA LEU A 8 -2.28 -5.68 -17.70
C LEU A 8 -1.02 -5.37 -16.87
N ILE A 9 -0.38 -4.22 -17.12
CA ILE A 9 0.73 -3.74 -16.30
C ILE A 9 0.27 -3.43 -14.88
N GLY A 10 -0.91 -2.81 -14.71
CA GLY A 10 -1.48 -2.58 -13.38
C GLY A 10 -1.78 -3.89 -12.63
N PHE A 11 -2.23 -4.93 -13.35
CA PHE A 11 -2.52 -6.23 -12.77
C PHE A 11 -1.26 -6.96 -12.29
N SER A 12 -0.11 -6.76 -12.94
CA SER A 12 1.14 -7.35 -12.45
C SER A 12 1.54 -6.81 -11.07
N ALA A 13 1.20 -5.56 -10.74
CA ALA A 13 1.40 -5.02 -9.40
C ALA A 13 0.60 -5.79 -8.34
N VAL A 14 -0.65 -6.17 -8.66
CA VAL A 14 -1.49 -6.99 -7.77
C VAL A 14 -0.89 -8.39 -7.57
N ALA A 15 -0.38 -8.99 -8.64
CA ALA A 15 0.29 -10.29 -8.56
C ALA A 15 1.56 -10.22 -7.68
N LEU A 16 2.33 -9.13 -7.77
CA LEU A 16 3.49 -8.90 -6.92
C LEU A 16 3.09 -8.70 -5.44
N TRP A 17 2.01 -7.96 -5.16
CA TRP A 17 1.52 -7.79 -3.79
C TRP A 17 0.97 -9.06 -3.16
N ALA A 18 0.49 -10.02 -3.95
CA ALA A 18 0.07 -11.32 -3.42
C ALA A 18 1.23 -12.07 -2.71
N LEU A 19 2.48 -11.77 -3.07
CA LEU A 19 3.68 -12.33 -2.43
C LEU A 19 4.11 -11.59 -1.16
N LEU A 20 3.53 -10.40 -0.88
CA LEU A 20 3.93 -9.57 0.25
C LEU A 20 3.79 -10.31 1.59
N ALA A 21 2.64 -10.92 1.83
CA ALA A 21 2.39 -11.64 3.10
C ALA A 21 3.38 -12.81 3.30
N LEU A 22 3.67 -13.55 2.24
CA LEU A 22 4.65 -14.65 2.27
C LEU A 22 6.04 -14.14 2.68
N PHE A 23 6.51 -13.06 2.05
CA PHE A 23 7.83 -12.52 2.34
C PHE A 23 7.91 -11.77 3.67
N THR A 24 6.83 -11.12 4.12
CA THR A 24 6.78 -10.49 5.45
C THR A 24 6.92 -11.55 6.55
N VAL A 25 6.26 -12.70 6.43
CA VAL A 25 6.42 -13.80 7.39
C VAL A 25 7.83 -14.41 7.29
N ALA A 26 8.34 -14.62 6.08
CA ALA A 26 9.67 -15.19 5.85
C ALA A 26 10.82 -14.28 6.31
N THR A 27 10.57 -12.98 6.50
CA THR A 27 11.57 -12.00 6.95
C THR A 27 11.51 -11.72 8.44
N ALA A 28 10.64 -12.41 9.21
CA ALA A 28 10.71 -12.38 10.66
C ALA A 28 12.11 -12.84 11.14
N PRO A 29 12.74 -12.16 12.12
CA PRO A 29 12.17 -11.17 13.03
C PRO A 29 12.35 -9.69 12.64
N VAL A 30 12.63 -9.37 11.37
CA VAL A 30 12.85 -7.97 10.94
C VAL A 30 11.60 -7.11 11.21
N PRO A 31 11.73 -5.98 11.93
CA PRO A 31 10.61 -5.08 12.23
C PRO A 31 9.98 -4.46 10.97
N PRO A 32 8.69 -4.13 11.01
CA PRO A 32 7.98 -3.66 9.82
C PRO A 32 8.47 -2.32 9.28
N PHE A 33 8.79 -1.31 10.10
CA PHE A 33 9.35 -0.06 9.55
C PHE A 33 10.76 -0.24 9.00
N GLN A 34 11.58 -1.12 9.61
CA GLN A 34 12.88 -1.51 9.05
C GLN A 34 12.73 -2.15 7.67
N LEU A 35 11.89 -3.19 7.57
CA LEU A 35 11.65 -3.90 6.31
C LEU A 35 11.09 -2.96 5.24
N ASN A 36 10.20 -2.06 5.63
CA ASN A 36 9.62 -1.06 4.74
C ASN A 36 10.69 -0.08 4.25
N ALA A 37 11.56 0.43 5.14
CA ALA A 37 12.66 1.32 4.78
C ALA A 37 13.60 0.65 3.77
N MET A 38 14.01 -0.60 4.02
CA MET A 38 14.88 -1.36 3.13
C MET A 38 14.22 -1.61 1.76
N SER A 39 12.97 -2.09 1.75
CA SER A 39 12.26 -2.44 0.51
C SER A 39 12.01 -1.20 -0.36
N PHE A 40 11.57 -0.10 0.25
CA PHE A 40 11.34 1.15 -0.48
C PHE A 40 12.65 1.82 -0.92
N ALA A 41 13.74 1.69 -0.17
CA ALA A 41 15.06 2.15 -0.59
C ALA A 41 15.52 1.40 -1.84
N ILE A 42 15.37 0.07 -1.86
CA ILE A 42 15.70 -0.77 -3.04
C ILE A 42 14.81 -0.39 -4.23
N GLY A 43 13.49 -0.32 -4.05
CA GLY A 43 12.56 0.06 -5.12
C GLY A 43 12.83 1.47 -5.68
N GLY A 44 13.13 2.42 -4.80
CA GLY A 44 13.52 3.78 -5.15
C GLY A 44 14.85 3.81 -5.92
N ALA A 45 15.86 3.07 -5.46
CA ALA A 45 17.16 2.96 -6.12
C ALA A 45 17.05 2.32 -7.51
N VAL A 46 16.27 1.25 -7.67
CA VAL A 46 15.97 0.66 -8.99
C VAL A 46 15.32 1.71 -9.89
N GLY A 47 14.39 2.51 -9.36
CA GLY A 47 13.79 3.64 -10.08
C GLY A 47 14.81 4.70 -10.51
N LEU A 48 15.76 5.07 -9.64
CA LEU A 48 16.84 6.00 -9.99
C LEU A 48 17.79 5.45 -11.05
N VAL A 49 18.17 4.17 -10.95
CA VAL A 49 19.01 3.49 -11.95
C VAL A 49 18.29 3.49 -13.30
N TRP A 50 17.01 3.12 -13.33
CA TRP A 50 16.21 3.19 -14.55
C TRP A 50 16.17 4.60 -15.15
N LEU A 51 16.03 5.64 -14.32
CA LEU A 51 16.07 7.03 -14.78
C LEU A 51 17.44 7.44 -15.32
N GLY A 52 18.53 6.97 -14.71
CA GLY A 52 19.89 7.20 -15.22
C GLY A 52 20.11 6.55 -16.58
N LEU A 53 19.70 5.30 -16.73
CA LEU A 53 19.84 4.55 -17.98
C LEU A 53 18.97 5.10 -19.11
N THR A 54 17.83 5.74 -18.79
CA THR A 54 16.89 6.30 -19.77
C THR A 54 17.05 7.81 -19.97
N GLY A 55 17.96 8.48 -19.25
CA GLY A 55 18.11 9.93 -19.28
C GLY A 55 16.90 10.69 -18.70
N GLY A 56 16.08 10.04 -17.87
CA GLY A 56 14.79 10.54 -17.39
C GLY A 56 14.86 11.58 -16.26
N PHE A 57 16.04 11.88 -15.71
CA PHE A 57 16.19 12.78 -14.56
C PHE A 57 15.61 14.18 -14.77
N GLY A 58 15.71 14.73 -15.98
CA GLY A 58 15.14 16.04 -16.30
C GLY A 58 13.62 16.13 -16.12
N GLN A 59 12.92 15.00 -16.09
CA GLN A 59 11.48 14.94 -15.83
C GLN A 59 11.14 15.28 -14.38
N LEU A 60 12.02 14.94 -13.43
CA LEU A 60 11.81 15.17 -12.00
C LEU A 60 11.83 16.65 -11.64
N ALA A 61 12.72 17.43 -12.26
CA ALA A 61 12.84 18.87 -12.00
C ALA A 61 11.56 19.67 -12.34
N ARG A 62 10.65 19.10 -13.14
CA ARG A 62 9.39 19.73 -13.56
C ARG A 62 8.21 19.38 -12.65
N VAL A 63 8.40 18.47 -11.70
CA VAL A 63 7.35 18.00 -10.82
C VAL A 63 7.22 18.94 -9.62
N SER A 64 6.01 19.37 -9.33
CA SER A 64 5.74 20.22 -8.16
C SER A 64 6.03 19.47 -6.86
N TRP A 65 6.64 20.14 -5.89
CA TRP A 65 6.88 19.59 -4.55
C TRP A 65 5.59 19.05 -3.89
N ARG A 66 4.43 19.62 -4.21
CA ARG A 66 3.13 19.16 -3.70
C ARG A 66 2.80 17.73 -4.13
N VAL A 67 3.26 17.33 -5.31
CA VAL A 67 3.09 15.96 -5.84
C VAL A 67 4.01 15.00 -5.11
N TYR A 68 5.26 15.42 -4.83
CA TYR A 68 6.16 14.64 -3.98
C TYR A 68 5.61 14.45 -2.57
N LEU A 69 5.08 15.51 -1.96
CA LEU A 69 4.44 15.41 -0.67
C LEU A 69 3.23 14.49 -0.70
N PHE A 70 2.33 14.65 -1.67
CA PHE A 70 1.15 13.80 -1.83
C PHE A 70 1.52 12.32 -1.98
N GLY A 71 2.43 12.00 -2.90
CA GLY A 71 2.85 10.62 -3.13
C GLY A 71 3.53 10.00 -1.92
N THR A 72 4.42 10.76 -1.28
CA THR A 72 5.13 10.33 -0.08
C THR A 72 4.16 10.08 1.08
N LEU A 73 3.23 10.99 1.34
CA LEU A 73 2.23 10.84 2.40
C LEU A 73 1.26 9.70 2.12
N GLY A 74 0.90 9.46 0.85
CA GLY A 74 0.07 8.33 0.46
C GLY A 74 0.78 7.00 0.75
N LEU A 75 2.02 6.83 0.28
CA LEU A 75 2.79 5.60 0.46
C LEU A 75 3.19 5.38 1.92
N PHE A 76 3.81 6.36 2.57
CA PHE A 76 4.23 6.25 3.97
C PHE A 76 3.03 6.16 4.91
N GLY A 77 2.02 7.01 4.73
CA GLY A 77 0.85 7.05 5.60
C GLY A 77 0.07 5.75 5.60
N TYR A 78 -0.11 5.13 4.43
CA TYR A 78 -0.70 3.79 4.33
C TYR A 78 0.06 2.76 5.18
N HIS A 79 1.39 2.67 5.02
CA HIS A 79 2.20 1.70 5.76
C HIS A 79 2.22 1.99 7.25
N ALA A 80 2.34 3.26 7.65
CA ALA A 80 2.33 3.65 9.06
C ALA A 80 1.01 3.28 9.74
N PHE A 81 -0.13 3.57 9.12
CA PHE A 81 -1.44 3.17 9.65
C PHE A 81 -1.61 1.66 9.66
N TYR A 82 -1.16 0.96 8.61
CA TYR A 82 -1.26 -0.49 8.53
C TYR A 82 -0.48 -1.19 9.65
N PHE A 83 0.80 -0.84 9.83
CA PHE A 83 1.63 -1.45 10.88
C PHE A 83 1.15 -1.09 12.28
N THR A 84 0.64 0.13 12.49
CA THR A 84 0.04 0.52 13.76
C THR A 84 -1.22 -0.28 14.06
N ALA A 85 -2.08 -0.50 13.05
CA ALA A 85 -3.27 -1.33 13.20
C ALA A 85 -2.91 -2.77 13.59
N LEU A 86 -1.90 -3.37 12.95
CA LEU A 86 -1.43 -4.72 13.27
C LEU A 86 -0.85 -4.87 14.69
N ARG A 87 -0.35 -3.77 15.28
CA ARG A 87 0.14 -3.76 16.68
C ARG A 87 -0.99 -3.60 17.70
N LEU A 88 -2.12 -3.00 17.31
CA LEU A 88 -3.20 -2.57 18.21
C LEU A 88 -4.50 -3.38 18.06
N ALA A 89 -4.57 -4.25 17.06
CA ALA A 89 -5.70 -5.11 16.78
C ALA A 89 -5.24 -6.47 16.22
N PRO A 90 -6.05 -7.53 16.34
CA PRO A 90 -5.74 -8.83 15.76
C PRO A 90 -5.41 -8.71 14.26
N PRO A 91 -4.28 -9.28 13.79
CA PRO A 91 -3.82 -9.12 12.40
C PRO A 91 -4.86 -9.53 11.34
N ALA A 92 -5.66 -10.57 11.61
CA ALA A 92 -6.73 -10.99 10.73
C ALA A 92 -7.79 -9.90 10.56
N GLU A 93 -8.30 -9.36 11.67
CA GLU A 93 -9.35 -8.34 11.66
C GLU A 93 -8.86 -7.02 11.06
N ALA A 94 -7.68 -6.54 11.49
CA ALA A 94 -7.04 -5.35 10.95
C ALA A 94 -6.76 -5.51 9.45
N GLY A 95 -6.30 -6.69 9.02
CA GLY A 95 -6.09 -7.05 7.63
C GLY A 95 -7.38 -6.99 6.82
N LEU A 96 -8.49 -7.55 7.32
CA LEU A 96 -9.80 -7.53 6.65
C LEU A 96 -10.31 -6.11 6.44
N ILE A 97 -10.22 -5.28 7.48
CA ILE A 97 -10.62 -3.88 7.42
C ILE A 97 -9.73 -3.12 6.43
N ALA A 98 -8.41 -3.35 6.46
CA ALA A 98 -7.50 -2.75 5.48
C ALA A 98 -7.87 -3.17 4.04
N TYR A 99 -8.28 -4.43 3.83
CA TYR A 99 -8.78 -4.97 2.56
C TYR A 99 -10.08 -4.35 2.04
N LEU A 100 -10.65 -3.34 2.72
CA LEU A 100 -11.69 -2.50 2.15
C LEU A 100 -11.17 -1.60 1.02
N TRP A 101 -9.85 -1.38 0.93
CA TRP A 101 -9.26 -0.48 -0.06
C TRP A 101 -9.67 -0.77 -1.53
N PRO A 102 -9.81 -2.02 -2.04
CA PRO A 102 -10.23 -2.25 -3.42
C PRO A 102 -11.67 -1.83 -3.67
N LEU A 103 -12.56 -2.13 -2.71
CA LEU A 103 -13.96 -1.68 -2.75
C LEU A 103 -14.02 -0.15 -2.75
N LEU A 104 -13.26 0.49 -1.86
CA LEU A 104 -13.18 1.95 -1.79
C LEU A 104 -12.62 2.55 -3.08
N ILE A 105 -11.61 1.96 -3.72
CA ILE A 105 -11.11 2.41 -5.03
C ILE A 105 -12.22 2.36 -6.08
N VAL A 106 -13.00 1.27 -6.13
CA VAL A 106 -14.12 1.14 -7.08
C VAL A 106 -15.16 2.23 -6.83
N LEU A 107 -15.59 2.41 -5.58
CA LEU A 107 -16.58 3.42 -5.19
C LEU A 107 -16.09 4.85 -5.48
N PHE A 108 -14.88 5.20 -5.02
CA PHE A 108 -14.28 6.51 -5.23
C PHE A 108 -13.97 6.79 -6.70
N SER A 109 -13.64 5.77 -7.50
CA SER A 109 -13.45 5.94 -8.94
C SER A 109 -14.72 6.40 -9.65
N GLY A 110 -15.91 5.98 -9.19
CA GLY A 110 -17.18 6.47 -9.72
C GLY A 110 -17.52 7.91 -9.33
N LEU A 111 -16.82 8.49 -8.34
CA LEU A 111 -16.93 9.90 -7.97
C LEU A 111 -16.03 10.81 -8.83
N LEU A 112 -15.20 10.24 -9.71
CA LEU A 112 -14.35 11.02 -10.60
C LEU A 112 -15.17 11.60 -11.78
N PRO A 113 -14.84 12.84 -12.22
CA PRO A 113 -15.50 13.44 -13.37
C PRO A 113 -15.38 12.57 -14.63
N GLY A 114 -16.50 12.28 -15.28
CA GLY A 114 -16.55 11.53 -16.54
C GLY A 114 -16.53 10.00 -16.40
N GLU A 115 -16.40 9.47 -15.19
CA GLU A 115 -16.46 8.03 -14.93
C GLU A 115 -17.88 7.60 -14.55
N LYS A 116 -18.26 6.37 -14.92
CA LYS A 116 -19.54 5.76 -14.51
C LYS A 116 -19.29 4.40 -13.88
N LEU A 117 -19.75 4.22 -12.65
CA LEU A 117 -19.79 2.93 -11.99
C LEU A 117 -20.79 2.01 -12.70
N ARG A 118 -20.29 0.90 -13.24
CA ARG A 118 -21.12 -0.16 -13.80
C ARG A 118 -21.44 -1.16 -12.70
N ALA A 119 -22.62 -1.79 -12.76
CA ALA A 119 -23.04 -2.80 -11.78
C ALA A 119 -22.00 -3.93 -11.62
N GLY A 120 -21.36 -4.35 -12.73
CA GLY A 120 -20.31 -5.37 -12.70
C GLY A 120 -19.09 -4.99 -11.84
N HIS A 121 -18.72 -3.70 -11.75
CA HIS A 121 -17.62 -3.26 -10.88
C HIS A 121 -17.98 -3.42 -9.41
N VAL A 122 -19.21 -3.05 -9.04
CA VAL A 122 -19.71 -3.15 -7.66
C VAL A 122 -19.85 -4.61 -7.26
N ILE A 123 -20.44 -5.44 -8.12
CA ILE A 123 -20.58 -6.88 -7.88
C ILE A 123 -19.20 -7.52 -7.71
N GLY A 124 -18.26 -7.26 -8.61
CA GLY A 124 -16.89 -7.79 -8.52
C GLY A 124 -16.19 -7.37 -7.22
N ALA A 125 -16.34 -6.11 -6.82
CA ALA A 125 -15.77 -5.62 -5.56
C ALA A 125 -16.39 -6.32 -4.33
N VAL A 126 -17.72 -6.45 -4.28
CA VAL A 126 -18.42 -7.14 -3.19
C VAL A 126 -18.04 -8.61 -3.13
N VAL A 127 -18.00 -9.30 -4.27
CA VAL A 127 -17.57 -10.72 -4.33
C VAL A 127 -16.12 -10.88 -3.87
N SER A 128 -15.21 -9.98 -4.28
CA SER A 128 -13.81 -10.03 -3.84
C SER A 128 -13.66 -9.81 -2.34
N LEU A 129 -14.43 -8.88 -1.77
CA LEU A 129 -14.43 -8.61 -0.33
C LEU A 129 -15.03 -9.78 0.46
N ALA A 130 -16.13 -10.37 -0.03
CA ALA A 130 -16.73 -11.55 0.57
C ALA A 130 -15.77 -12.75 0.56
N GLY A 131 -15.04 -12.96 -0.55
CA GLY A 131 -14.00 -13.98 -0.65
C GLY A 131 -12.88 -13.77 0.36
N ALA A 132 -12.37 -12.54 0.50
CA ALA A 132 -11.37 -12.20 1.51
C ALA A 132 -11.89 -12.47 2.94
N ALA A 133 -13.13 -12.06 3.25
CA ALA A 133 -13.75 -12.32 4.54
C ALA A 133 -13.89 -13.83 4.83
N LEU A 134 -14.30 -14.62 3.85
CA LEU A 134 -14.43 -16.09 3.99
C LEU A 134 -13.09 -16.77 4.27
N ILE A 135 -12.02 -16.39 3.57
CA ILE A 135 -10.67 -16.93 3.81
C ILE A 135 -10.24 -16.63 5.25
N LEU A 136 -10.48 -15.41 5.72
CA LEU A 136 -10.12 -15.00 7.08
C LEU A 136 -10.95 -15.72 8.15
N VAL A 137 -12.27 -15.83 7.97
CA VAL A 137 -13.15 -16.58 8.89
C VAL A 137 -12.76 -18.07 8.93
N GLY A 138 -12.42 -18.65 7.78
CA GLY A 138 -11.94 -20.02 7.69
C GLY A 138 -10.62 -20.24 8.43
N SER A 139 -9.73 -19.24 8.46
CA SER A 139 -8.48 -19.29 9.21
C SER A 139 -8.66 -19.18 10.74
N LEU A 140 -9.81 -18.66 11.21
CA LEU A 140 -10.13 -18.46 12.63
C LEU A 140 -10.87 -19.63 13.28
N GLY A 141 -11.03 -20.77 12.59
CA GLY A 141 -11.66 -21.96 13.17
C GLY A 141 -13.17 -21.82 13.45
N GLY A 142 -13.88 -20.96 12.71
CA GLY A 142 -15.36 -20.94 12.71
C GLY A 142 -16.04 -19.95 13.66
N GLY A 143 -15.32 -19.00 14.26
CA GLY A 143 -15.92 -17.92 15.05
C GLY A 143 -15.44 -16.53 14.64
N LEU A 144 -16.37 -15.57 14.48
CA LEU A 144 -16.07 -14.13 14.49
C LEU A 144 -15.69 -13.62 15.91
N GLY A 145 -15.18 -14.51 16.77
CA GLY A 145 -15.00 -14.29 18.21
C GLY A 145 -13.61 -14.68 18.71
N GLY A 146 -12.59 -14.53 17.87
CA GLY A 146 -11.20 -14.90 18.18
C GLY A 146 -10.47 -13.94 19.12
N GLY A 147 -10.94 -13.81 20.37
CA GLY A 147 -10.15 -13.73 21.61
C GLY A 147 -8.99 -12.72 21.78
N GLY A 148 -8.79 -11.74 20.90
CA GLY A 148 -7.83 -10.65 21.12
C GLY A 148 -8.55 -9.37 21.51
N GLU A 149 -8.16 -8.71 22.60
CA GLU A 149 -8.63 -7.36 22.94
C GLU A 149 -8.07 -6.35 21.90
N GLY A 150 -8.68 -6.31 20.71
CA GLY A 150 -8.42 -5.27 19.73
C GLY A 150 -8.89 -3.93 20.26
N THR A 151 -8.00 -2.95 20.30
CA THR A 151 -8.39 -1.60 20.71
C THR A 151 -9.21 -0.95 19.60
N LEU A 152 -10.20 -0.13 19.96
CA LEU A 152 -10.96 0.69 18.99
C LEU A 152 -10.01 1.54 18.12
N ALA A 153 -8.87 1.95 18.68
CA ALA A 153 -7.81 2.65 17.97
C ALA A 153 -7.21 1.81 16.83
N GLY A 154 -6.94 0.52 17.05
CA GLY A 154 -6.39 -0.38 16.04
C GLY A 154 -7.30 -0.52 14.81
N TYR A 155 -8.60 -0.68 15.02
CA TYR A 155 -9.58 -0.69 13.91
C TYR A 155 -9.68 0.68 13.23
N GLY A 156 -9.61 1.78 13.98
CA GLY A 156 -9.54 3.13 13.44
C GLY A 156 -8.35 3.32 12.50
N PHE A 157 -7.17 2.81 12.87
CA PHE A 157 -5.99 2.84 12.01
C PHE A 157 -6.13 1.93 10.78
N ALA A 158 -6.78 0.78 10.89
CA ALA A 158 -7.05 -0.08 9.73
C ALA A 158 -7.99 0.62 8.71
N ILE A 159 -9.00 1.35 9.18
CA ILE A 159 -9.87 2.17 8.33
C ILE A 159 -9.08 3.31 7.69
N ALA A 160 -8.27 4.04 8.47
CA ALA A 160 -7.42 5.12 7.97
C ALA A 160 -6.44 4.63 6.90
N CYS A 161 -5.88 3.43 7.09
CA CYS A 161 -5.05 2.73 6.12
C CYS A 161 -5.81 2.50 4.80
N ALA A 162 -7.00 1.89 4.85
CA ALA A 162 -7.81 1.62 3.65
C ALA A 162 -8.20 2.91 2.91
N LEU A 163 -8.59 3.96 3.64
CA LEU A 163 -8.94 5.27 3.09
C LEU A 163 -7.73 5.98 2.47
N THR A 164 -6.57 5.91 3.12
CA THR A 164 -5.34 6.53 2.61
C THR A 164 -4.92 5.90 1.30
N TRP A 165 -4.90 4.57 1.21
CA TRP A 165 -4.50 3.86 -0.01
C TRP A 165 -5.48 4.08 -1.16
N SER A 166 -6.78 3.96 -0.89
CA SER A 166 -7.81 4.14 -1.90
C SER A 166 -7.88 5.59 -2.39
N GLY A 167 -7.80 6.55 -1.46
CA GLY A 167 -7.71 7.98 -1.76
C GLY A 167 -6.48 8.34 -2.59
N TYR A 168 -5.30 7.86 -2.18
CA TYR A 168 -4.07 8.01 -2.96
C TYR A 168 -4.22 7.46 -4.37
N SER A 169 -4.71 6.23 -4.50
CA SER A 169 -4.85 5.54 -5.78
C SER A 169 -5.80 6.27 -6.73
N VAL A 170 -6.97 6.72 -6.26
CA VAL A 170 -7.95 7.42 -7.09
C VAL A 170 -7.52 8.85 -7.40
N LEU A 171 -6.98 9.58 -6.42
CA LEU A 171 -6.56 10.97 -6.62
C LEU A 171 -5.30 11.08 -7.48
N SER A 172 -4.44 10.05 -7.49
CA SER A 172 -3.28 9.98 -8.39
C SER A 172 -3.68 10.08 -9.87
N ARG A 173 -4.89 9.65 -10.24
CA ARG A 173 -5.41 9.81 -11.61
C ARG A 173 -5.58 11.27 -12.02
N ARG A 174 -5.89 12.17 -11.06
CA ARG A 174 -5.95 13.62 -11.31
C ARG A 174 -4.56 14.24 -11.50
N LEU A 175 -3.53 13.54 -11.03
CA LEU A 175 -2.13 13.90 -11.25
C LEU A 175 -1.60 13.31 -12.55
N GLY A 176 -2.43 12.80 -13.47
CA GLY A 176 -2.04 12.00 -14.65
C GLY A 176 -1.06 12.64 -15.65
N ALA A 177 -0.73 13.94 -15.51
CA ALA A 177 0.37 14.58 -16.23
C ALA A 177 1.75 14.37 -15.56
N THR A 178 1.77 13.83 -14.34
CA THR A 178 2.97 13.59 -13.55
C THR A 178 3.70 12.37 -14.09
N PRO A 179 5.01 12.47 -14.39
CA PRO A 179 5.81 11.34 -14.84
C PRO A 179 5.85 10.22 -13.80
N THR A 180 5.75 8.96 -14.24
CA THR A 180 5.96 7.76 -13.41
C THR A 180 7.33 7.78 -12.70
N ALA A 181 8.31 8.48 -13.28
CA ALA A 181 9.60 8.78 -12.66
C ALA A 181 9.48 9.29 -11.21
N SER A 182 8.40 10.03 -10.90
CA SER A 182 8.16 10.59 -9.57
C SER A 182 8.00 9.53 -8.48
N VAL A 183 7.55 8.32 -8.85
CA VAL A 183 7.38 7.20 -7.91
C VAL A 183 8.72 6.80 -7.28
N ALA A 184 9.84 6.92 -8.01
CA ALA A 184 11.17 6.67 -7.44
C ALA A 184 11.46 7.61 -6.25
N VAL A 185 11.07 8.89 -6.37
CA VAL A 185 11.21 9.88 -5.30
C VAL A 185 10.25 9.58 -4.15
N PHE A 186 9.00 9.22 -4.45
CA PHE A 186 8.04 8.83 -3.39
C PHE A 186 8.58 7.65 -2.59
N CYS A 187 9.13 6.64 -3.26
CA CYS A 187 9.71 5.47 -2.61
C CYS A 187 10.90 5.85 -1.71
N LEU A 188 11.83 6.66 -2.18
CA LEU A 188 12.98 7.08 -1.36
C LEU A 188 12.58 7.94 -0.17
N ALA A 189 11.62 8.85 -0.36
CA ALA A 189 11.09 9.67 0.73
C ALA A 189 10.34 8.82 1.75
N THR A 190 9.54 7.84 1.31
CA THR A 190 8.90 6.84 2.19
C THR A 190 9.94 6.01 2.92
N ALA A 191 11.01 5.58 2.26
CA ALA A 191 12.11 4.84 2.90
C ALA A 191 12.77 5.67 4.00
N ALA A 192 13.04 6.95 3.76
CA ALA A 192 13.61 7.86 4.75
C ALA A 192 12.68 8.03 5.96
N LEU A 193 11.39 8.29 5.72
CA LEU A 193 10.40 8.43 6.79
C LEU A 193 10.21 7.13 7.58
N SER A 194 10.19 5.98 6.91
CA SER A 194 10.17 4.67 7.58
C SER A 194 11.45 4.40 8.36
N GLY A 195 12.61 4.81 7.87
CA GLY A 195 13.86 4.73 8.61
C GLY A 195 13.83 5.56 9.90
N VAL A 196 13.30 6.79 9.83
CA VAL A 196 13.10 7.62 11.03
C VAL A 196 12.10 6.97 12.00
N ALA A 197 10.98 6.45 11.50
CA ALA A 197 9.99 5.76 12.33
C ALA A 197 10.56 4.49 12.97
N HIS A 198 11.38 3.73 12.24
CA HIS A 198 12.08 2.56 12.76
C HIS A 198 12.98 2.96 13.94
N LEU A 199 13.87 3.93 13.75
CA LEU A 199 14.79 4.39 14.80
C LEU A 199 14.06 4.97 16.02
N ALA A 200 12.82 5.44 15.86
CA ALA A 200 12.02 6.00 16.95
C ALA A 200 11.19 4.95 17.72
N PHE A 201 10.76 3.87 17.06
CA PHE A 201 9.72 2.96 17.60
C PHE A 201 10.08 1.46 17.57
N GLU A 202 11.23 1.09 17.00
CA GLU A 202 11.60 -0.31 16.77
C GLU A 202 13.07 -0.58 17.09
N ASP A 203 13.37 -1.81 17.50
CA ASP A 203 14.73 -2.29 17.70
C ASP A 203 15.32 -2.80 16.39
N THR A 204 16.51 -2.33 16.02
CA THR A 204 17.16 -2.77 14.78
C THR A 204 17.59 -4.23 14.84
N VAL A 205 17.14 -5.02 13.86
CA VAL A 205 17.58 -6.39 13.66
C VAL A 205 18.65 -6.40 12.57
N ALA A 206 19.88 -6.73 12.94
CA ALA A 206 20.96 -6.94 11.97
C ALA A 206 20.75 -8.28 11.24
N PRO A 207 21.20 -8.40 9.98
CA PRO A 207 21.26 -9.71 9.33
C PRO A 207 22.12 -10.65 10.18
N ALA A 208 21.50 -11.67 10.76
CA ALA A 208 22.24 -12.81 11.26
C ALA A 208 22.86 -13.50 10.05
N GLY A 209 24.16 -13.74 10.06
CA GLY A 209 24.85 -14.42 8.96
C GLY A 209 24.11 -15.72 8.59
N ALA A 210 24.05 -15.99 7.28
CA ALA A 210 23.49 -17.23 6.74
C ALA A 210 24.27 -18.46 7.19
#